data_AF-A0A1V5HWR9-F1
#
_entry.id   AF-A0A1V5HWR9-F1
#
_cell.length_a   1.000
_cell.length_b   1.000
_cell.length_c   1.000
_cell.angle_alpha   90.00
_cell.angle_beta   90.00
_cell.angle_gamma   90.00
#
_symmetry.space_group_name_H-M   'P 1'
#
loop_
_entity.id
_entity.type
_entity.pdbx_description
1 polymer ?
#
loop_
_entity_poly.entity_id
_entity_poly.type
_entity_poly.pdbx_seq_one_letter_code
_entity_poly.pdbx_strand_id
1 'polypeptide(L)'
;MNDLEPLYLYIAKRRQDLGYTQRYLADRLGYTPQAISKFESGENEIALNVLPSLGNVLDLSIADIFARRIPTGKLSEANKTIDLDLLTKNLWALRYQKRLTQKQEAVQFGVSERSVRNYEKADSFPSISFVEAVMDYYQVGADQLLYSNLYSEAQNQRRHQIFKVVFPVLAFLFVGGVAIAVPVAIHLSNGHNNPSSSSTSSASSSISSVISSSSSSLQSKSAYPIRSYFEPNK
;
A
#
# COMPACT_ATOMS: atom_id res chain seq x y z
N MET A 1 15.87 -11.00 -19.35
CA MET A 1 14.46 -10.92 -19.73
C MET A 1 14.00 -12.34 -19.95
N ASN A 2 13.00 -12.80 -19.20
CA ASN A 2 12.41 -14.11 -19.48
C ASN A 2 11.71 -14.00 -20.83
N ASP A 3 12.05 -14.87 -21.78
CA ASP A 3 11.45 -14.93 -23.13
C ASP A 3 10.03 -15.53 -23.08
N LEU A 4 9.21 -15.04 -22.14
CA LEU A 4 7.82 -15.43 -22.03
C LEU A 4 7.04 -14.78 -23.17
N GLU A 5 6.09 -15.54 -23.70
CA GLU A 5 5.10 -15.01 -24.62
C GLU A 5 4.38 -13.80 -23.98
N PRO A 6 4.12 -12.73 -24.76
CA PRO A 6 3.34 -11.60 -24.28
C PRO A 6 1.97 -12.05 -23.76
N LEU A 7 1.53 -11.49 -22.64
CA LEU A 7 0.30 -11.91 -21.96
C LEU A 7 -0.91 -11.90 -22.90
N TYR A 8 -1.05 -10.85 -23.70
CA TYR A 8 -2.19 -10.70 -24.60
C TYR A 8 -2.30 -11.85 -25.61
N LEU A 9 -1.16 -12.31 -26.14
CA LEU A 9 -1.11 -13.35 -27.16
C LEU A 9 -1.41 -14.71 -26.53
N TYR A 10 -0.83 -14.96 -25.35
CA TYR A 10 -1.12 -16.15 -24.55
C TYR A 10 -2.62 -16.27 -24.24
N ILE A 11 -3.26 -15.18 -23.80
CA ILE A 11 -4.70 -15.17 -23.50
C ILE A 11 -5.54 -15.36 -24.76
N ALA A 12 -5.17 -14.71 -25.87
CA ALA A 12 -5.87 -14.85 -27.15
C ALA A 12 -5.85 -16.30 -27.66
N LYS A 13 -4.68 -16.96 -27.60
CA LYS A 13 -4.53 -18.38 -27.97
C LYS A 13 -5.39 -19.27 -27.09
N ARG A 14 -5.32 -19.11 -25.77
CA ARG A 14 -6.13 -19.91 -24.85
C ARG A 14 -7.63 -19.76 -25.11
N ARG A 15 -8.09 -18.53 -25.38
CA ARG A 15 -9.50 -18.28 -25.76
C ARG A 15 -9.86 -19.06 -27.03
N GLN A 16 -9.00 -19.04 -28.05
CA GLN A 16 -9.24 -19.73 -29.31
C GLN A 16 -9.23 -21.26 -29.15
N ASP A 17 -8.35 -21.81 -28.32
CA ASP A 17 -8.28 -23.24 -28.02
C ASP A 17 -9.57 -23.76 -27.36
N LEU A 18 -10.25 -22.90 -26.59
CA LEU A 18 -11.55 -23.18 -25.99
C LEU A 18 -12.74 -22.95 -26.96
N GLY A 19 -12.48 -22.48 -28.19
CA GLY A 19 -13.50 -22.17 -29.18
C GLY A 19 -14.33 -20.91 -28.87
N TYR A 20 -13.86 -20.05 -27.97
CA TYR A 20 -14.59 -18.86 -27.56
C TYR A 20 -14.35 -17.70 -28.53
N THR A 21 -15.38 -16.88 -28.78
CA THR A 21 -15.23 -15.64 -29.56
C THR A 21 -14.77 -14.49 -28.66
N GLN A 22 -14.19 -13.43 -29.24
CA GLN A 22 -13.88 -12.19 -28.48
C GLN A 22 -15.14 -11.59 -27.86
N ARG A 23 -16.29 -11.68 -28.55
CA ARG A 23 -17.57 -11.22 -28.02
C ARG A 23 -18.00 -12.03 -26.80
N TYR A 24 -17.90 -13.35 -26.87
CA TYR A 24 -18.19 -14.22 -25.72
C TYR A 24 -17.34 -13.83 -24.50
N LEU A 25 -16.02 -13.67 -24.70
CA LEU A 25 -15.13 -13.26 -23.61
C LEU A 25 -15.50 -11.88 -23.06
N ALA A 26 -15.80 -10.92 -23.94
CA ALA A 26 -16.21 -9.58 -23.56
C ALA A 26 -17.49 -9.59 -22.69
N ASP A 27 -18.50 -10.34 -23.12
CA ASP A 27 -19.77 -10.47 -22.40
C ASP A 27 -19.57 -11.09 -21.01
N ARG A 28 -18.65 -12.05 -20.87
CA ARG A 28 -18.31 -12.68 -19.59
C ARG A 28 -17.55 -11.76 -18.63
N LEU A 29 -16.75 -10.83 -19.16
CA LEU A 29 -15.90 -9.93 -18.37
C LEU A 29 -16.51 -8.54 -18.14
N GLY A 30 -17.64 -8.24 -18.78
CA GLY A 30 -18.23 -6.90 -18.75
C GLY A 30 -17.46 -5.88 -19.59
N TYR A 31 -16.77 -6.34 -20.65
CA TYR A 31 -16.05 -5.50 -21.60
C TYR A 31 -16.80 -5.41 -22.93
N THR A 32 -16.36 -4.50 -23.80
CA THR A 32 -16.79 -4.49 -25.20
C THR A 32 -15.89 -5.43 -26.03
N PRO A 33 -16.40 -6.03 -27.12
CA PRO A 33 -15.57 -6.82 -28.03
C PRO A 33 -14.37 -6.04 -28.56
N GLN A 34 -14.52 -4.72 -28.78
CA GLN A 34 -13.44 -3.84 -29.21
C GLN A 34 -12.35 -3.72 -28.14
N ALA A 35 -12.71 -3.65 -26.86
CA ALA A 35 -11.74 -3.60 -25.77
C ALA A 35 -10.97 -4.93 -25.64
N ILE A 36 -11.65 -6.07 -25.80
CA ILE A 36 -10.97 -7.37 -25.87
C ILE A 36 -10.05 -7.46 -27.09
N SER A 37 -10.49 -6.97 -28.25
CA SER A 37 -9.67 -6.94 -29.46
C SER A 37 -8.38 -6.11 -29.28
N LYS A 38 -8.49 -4.91 -28.72
CA LYS A 38 -7.34 -4.06 -28.39
C LYS A 38 -6.42 -4.68 -27.34
N PHE A 39 -6.98 -5.42 -26.39
CA PHE A 39 -6.17 -6.18 -25.46
C PHE A 39 -5.39 -7.27 -26.17
N GLU A 40 -6.07 -8.12 -26.95
CA GLU A 40 -5.46 -9.23 -27.70
C GLU A 40 -4.52 -8.79 -28.82
N SER A 41 -4.55 -7.53 -29.25
CA SER A 41 -3.55 -6.94 -30.15
C SER A 41 -2.34 -6.32 -29.43
N GLY A 42 -2.37 -6.26 -28.09
CA GLY A 42 -1.35 -5.61 -27.28
C GLY A 42 -1.42 -4.09 -27.26
N GLU A 43 -2.47 -3.49 -27.83
CA GLU A 43 -2.68 -2.03 -27.81
C GLU A 43 -3.06 -1.51 -26.42
N ASN A 44 -3.78 -2.32 -25.63
CA ASN A 44 -4.21 -1.96 -24.28
C ASN A 44 -4.02 -3.13 -23.30
N GLU A 45 -3.87 -2.81 -22.01
CA GLU A 45 -3.99 -3.82 -20.95
C GLU A 45 -5.42 -3.89 -20.40
N ILE A 46 -5.81 -5.08 -19.96
CA ILE A 46 -6.98 -5.24 -19.09
C ILE A 46 -6.62 -4.87 -17.65
N ALA A 47 -7.62 -4.51 -16.85
CA ALA A 47 -7.39 -4.15 -15.46
C ALA A 47 -7.03 -5.37 -14.62
N LEU A 48 -6.06 -5.23 -13.72
CA LEU A 48 -5.57 -6.33 -12.87
C LEU A 48 -6.69 -7.01 -12.07
N ASN A 49 -7.65 -6.25 -11.55
CA ASN A 49 -8.77 -6.77 -10.77
C ASN A 49 -9.73 -7.67 -11.58
N VAL A 50 -9.67 -7.63 -12.91
CA VAL A 50 -10.46 -8.49 -13.81
C VAL A 50 -9.79 -9.84 -14.05
N LEU A 51 -8.49 -9.95 -13.74
CA LEU A 51 -7.69 -11.15 -14.00
C LEU A 51 -8.26 -12.44 -13.36
N PRO A 52 -8.83 -12.43 -12.13
CA PRO A 52 -9.50 -13.60 -11.57
C PRO A 52 -10.70 -14.07 -12.41
N SER A 53 -11.55 -13.14 -12.86
CA SER A 53 -12.70 -13.45 -13.71
C SER A 53 -12.25 -13.96 -15.08
N LEU A 54 -11.21 -13.35 -15.67
CA LEU A 54 -10.59 -13.84 -16.90
C LEU A 54 -10.08 -15.28 -16.76
N GLY A 55 -9.33 -15.56 -15.68
CA GLY A 55 -8.83 -16.90 -15.39
C GLY A 55 -9.96 -17.92 -15.25
N ASN A 56 -11.03 -17.57 -14.54
CA ASN A 56 -12.20 -18.44 -14.39
C ASN A 56 -12.89 -18.75 -15.73
N VAL A 57 -12.98 -17.78 -16.65
CA VAL A 57 -13.58 -18.00 -17.98
C VAL A 57 -12.70 -18.91 -18.84
N LEU A 58 -11.38 -18.82 -18.69
CA LEU A 58 -10.40 -19.52 -19.53
C LEU A 58 -9.84 -20.81 -18.90
N ASP A 59 -10.40 -21.24 -17.76
CA ASP A 59 -9.90 -22.36 -16.96
C ASP A 59 -8.39 -22.22 -16.66
N LEU A 60 -7.96 -21.04 -16.20
CA LEU A 60 -6.58 -20.73 -15.83
C LEU A 60 -6.52 -20.28 -14.37
N SER A 61 -5.52 -20.76 -13.63
CA SER A 61 -5.17 -20.15 -12.33
C SER A 61 -4.44 -18.83 -12.55
N ILE A 62 -4.44 -17.95 -11.55
CA ILE A 62 -3.63 -16.71 -11.61
C ILE A 62 -2.14 -17.02 -11.80
N ALA A 63 -1.62 -18.05 -11.13
CA ALA A 63 -0.25 -18.50 -11.31
C ALA A 63 0.03 -18.92 -12.77
N ASP A 64 -0.89 -19.64 -13.41
CA ASP A 64 -0.77 -20.05 -14.81
C ASP A 64 -0.76 -18.85 -15.75
N ILE A 65 -1.60 -17.84 -15.50
CA ILE A 65 -1.64 -16.60 -16.28
C ILE A 65 -0.27 -15.91 -16.24
N PHE A 66 0.27 -15.69 -15.04
CA PHE A 66 1.57 -15.03 -14.91
C PHE A 66 2.72 -15.90 -15.44
N ALA A 67 2.64 -17.22 -15.32
CA ALA A 67 3.67 -18.13 -15.81
C ALA A 67 3.55 -18.50 -17.30
N ARG A 68 2.47 -18.07 -17.98
CA ARG A 68 2.13 -18.46 -19.37
C ARG A 68 2.06 -19.98 -19.54
N ARG A 69 1.47 -20.66 -18.55
CA ARG A 69 1.37 -22.13 -18.53
C ARG A 69 -0.02 -22.57 -18.91
N ILE A 70 -0.10 -23.46 -19.90
CA ILE A 70 -1.36 -24.13 -20.22
C ILE A 70 -1.58 -25.23 -19.17
N PRO A 71 -2.69 -25.21 -18.41
CA PRO A 71 -2.98 -26.24 -17.42
C PRO A 71 -3.35 -27.56 -18.11
N THR A 72 -2.99 -28.68 -17.49
CA THR A 72 -3.29 -30.04 -17.98
C THR A 72 -4.71 -30.52 -17.65
N GLY A 73 -5.55 -29.66 -17.08
CA GLY A 73 -6.90 -29.99 -16.65
C GLY A 73 -7.76 -28.74 -16.47
N LYS A 74 -8.98 -28.95 -15.99
CA LYS A 74 -9.86 -27.84 -15.60
C LYS A 74 -9.40 -27.23 -14.28
N LEU A 75 -9.70 -25.96 -14.11
CA LEU A 75 -9.50 -25.26 -12.86
C LEU A 75 -10.32 -25.96 -11.76
N SER A 76 -9.67 -26.38 -10.67
CA SER A 76 -10.36 -27.12 -9.59
C SER A 76 -11.27 -26.21 -8.76
N GLU A 77 -10.85 -24.96 -8.55
CA GLU A 77 -11.55 -23.98 -7.71
C GLU A 77 -11.49 -22.60 -8.35
N ALA A 78 -12.53 -21.79 -8.18
CA ALA A 78 -12.57 -20.44 -8.73
C ALA A 78 -11.45 -19.56 -8.15
N ASN A 79 -10.86 -18.72 -8.99
CA ASN A 79 -9.86 -17.74 -8.60
C ASN A 79 -10.45 -16.73 -7.60
N LYS A 80 -9.67 -16.46 -6.54
CA LYS A 80 -10.02 -15.47 -5.53
C LYS A 80 -9.89 -14.06 -6.09
N THR A 81 -10.80 -13.18 -5.68
CA THR A 81 -10.70 -11.75 -6.00
C THR A 81 -9.42 -11.16 -5.42
N ILE A 82 -8.81 -10.22 -6.14
CA ILE A 82 -7.62 -9.52 -5.67
C ILE A 82 -8.05 -8.41 -4.70
N ASP A 83 -7.58 -8.49 -3.47
CA ASP A 83 -7.77 -7.44 -2.46
C ASP A 83 -6.73 -6.33 -2.66
N LEU A 84 -7.21 -5.12 -2.98
CA LEU A 84 -6.36 -3.96 -3.23
C LEU A 84 -5.60 -3.52 -1.97
N ASP A 85 -6.21 -3.59 -0.79
CA ASP A 85 -5.55 -3.18 0.45
C ASP A 85 -4.42 -4.16 0.80
N LEU A 86 -4.64 -5.46 0.60
CA LEU A 86 -3.60 -6.48 0.77
C LEU A 86 -2.45 -6.30 -0.23
N LEU A 87 -2.77 -6.18 -1.52
CA LEU A 87 -1.79 -5.98 -2.58
C LEU A 87 -0.88 -4.78 -2.29
N THR A 88 -1.47 -3.66 -1.88
CA THR A 88 -0.73 -2.40 -1.69
C THR A 88 0.15 -2.44 -0.45
N LYS A 89 -0.28 -3.14 0.61
CA LYS A 89 0.58 -3.47 1.76
C LYS A 89 1.76 -4.35 1.37
N ASN A 90 1.55 -5.34 0.50
CA ASN A 90 2.62 -6.19 0.00
C ASN A 90 3.63 -5.42 -0.85
N LEU A 91 3.14 -4.58 -1.79
CA LEU A 91 4.01 -3.70 -2.59
C LEU A 91 4.84 -2.78 -1.70
N TRP A 92 4.21 -2.15 -0.71
CA TRP A 92 4.91 -1.30 0.26
C TRP A 92 5.98 -2.07 1.04
N ALA A 93 5.68 -3.29 1.49
CA ALA A 93 6.63 -4.13 2.23
C ALA A 93 7.86 -4.48 1.39
N LEU A 94 7.65 -4.84 0.12
CA LEU A 94 8.73 -5.12 -0.83
C LEU A 94 9.60 -3.87 -1.08
N ARG A 95 8.99 -2.71 -1.32
CA ARG A 95 9.71 -1.44 -1.47
C ARG A 95 10.58 -1.14 -0.25
N TYR A 96 10.01 -1.29 0.94
CA TYR A 96 10.71 -1.01 2.19
C TYR A 96 11.88 -1.97 2.44
N GLN A 97 11.73 -3.26 2.09
CA GLN A 97 12.81 -4.25 2.17
C GLN A 97 14.03 -3.85 1.33
N LYS A 98 13.83 -3.25 0.14
CA LYS A 98 14.90 -2.73 -0.71
C LYS A 98 15.35 -1.31 -0.34
N ARG A 99 14.77 -0.71 0.72
CA ARG A 99 15.05 0.65 1.19
C ARG A 99 14.87 1.73 0.11
N LEU A 100 13.93 1.52 -0.81
CA LEU A 100 13.65 2.47 -1.88
C LEU A 100 12.67 3.55 -1.40
N THR A 101 12.90 4.78 -1.82
CA THR A 101 11.88 5.85 -1.76
C THR A 101 10.83 5.64 -2.86
N GLN A 102 9.64 6.25 -2.71
CA GLN A 102 8.60 6.20 -3.75
C GLN A 102 9.10 6.71 -5.11
N LYS A 103 9.94 7.75 -5.10
CA LYS A 103 10.56 8.30 -6.32
C LYS A 103 11.53 7.31 -6.97
N GLN A 104 12.36 6.63 -6.18
CA GLN A 104 13.30 5.62 -6.71
C GLN A 104 12.55 4.41 -7.26
N GLU A 105 11.50 3.95 -6.58
CA GLU A 105 10.66 2.86 -7.07
C GLU A 105 9.97 3.23 -8.39
N ALA A 106 9.43 4.45 -8.47
CA ALA A 106 8.81 4.96 -9.69
C ALA A 106 9.79 4.92 -10.88
N VAL A 107 11.02 5.39 -10.68
CA VAL A 107 12.09 5.32 -11.69
C VAL A 107 12.43 3.86 -12.02
N GLN A 108 12.53 2.98 -11.02
CA GLN A 108 12.86 1.57 -11.20
C GLN A 108 11.86 0.82 -12.10
N PHE A 109 10.57 1.17 -12.00
CA PHE A 109 9.50 0.50 -12.74
C PHE A 109 8.94 1.34 -13.90
N GLY A 110 9.55 2.49 -14.22
CA GLY A 110 9.11 3.33 -15.33
C GLY A 110 7.71 3.94 -15.16
N VAL A 111 7.26 4.14 -13.91
CA VAL A 111 5.97 4.76 -13.59
C VAL A 111 6.16 6.13 -12.95
N SER A 112 5.08 6.89 -12.77
CA SER A 112 5.15 8.16 -12.06
C SER A 112 5.20 7.96 -10.55
N GLU A 113 5.86 8.87 -9.80
CA GLU A 113 5.81 8.87 -8.33
C GLU A 113 4.36 8.96 -7.82
N ARG A 114 3.49 9.69 -8.54
CA ARG A 114 2.06 9.76 -8.24
C ARG A 114 1.39 8.39 -8.33
N SER A 115 1.75 7.58 -9.32
CA SER A 115 1.21 6.22 -9.47
C SER A 115 1.59 5.37 -8.26
N VAL A 116 2.87 5.35 -7.88
CA VAL A 116 3.35 4.63 -6.68
C VAL A 116 2.57 5.07 -5.43
N ARG A 117 2.41 6.39 -5.24
CA ARG A 117 1.64 6.93 -4.12
C ARG A 117 0.18 6.49 -4.13
N ASN A 118 -0.48 6.50 -5.29
CA ASN A 118 -1.87 6.07 -5.43
C ASN A 118 -2.01 4.57 -5.16
N TYR A 119 -1.05 3.76 -5.59
CA TYR A 119 -1.00 2.34 -5.26
C TYR A 119 -0.90 2.18 -3.74
N GLU A 120 0.07 2.80 -3.08
CA GLU A 120 0.25 2.66 -1.62
C GLU A 120 -0.93 3.17 -0.77
N LYS A 121 -1.81 3.99 -1.34
CA LYS A 121 -3.05 4.45 -0.71
C LYS A 121 -4.27 3.59 -1.01
N ALA A 122 -4.12 2.54 -1.81
CA ALA A 122 -5.23 1.77 -2.37
C ALA A 122 -6.22 2.62 -3.17
N ASP A 123 -5.76 3.72 -3.78
CA ASP A 123 -6.59 4.59 -4.63
C ASP A 123 -6.77 4.03 -6.05
N SER A 124 -5.86 3.17 -6.50
CA SER A 124 -5.90 2.56 -7.84
C SER A 124 -5.15 1.23 -7.90
N PHE A 125 -5.62 0.31 -8.74
CA PHE A 125 -4.86 -0.89 -9.08
C PHE A 125 -3.63 -0.55 -9.94
N PRO A 126 -2.48 -1.22 -9.72
CA PRO A 126 -1.37 -1.19 -10.68
C PRO A 126 -1.73 -1.94 -11.97
N SER A 127 -1.00 -1.64 -13.05
CA SER A 127 -1.13 -2.37 -14.31
C SER A 127 -0.55 -3.78 -14.20
N ILE A 128 -0.92 -4.67 -15.12
CA ILE A 128 -0.41 -6.05 -15.08
C ILE A 128 1.08 -6.06 -15.38
N SER A 129 1.54 -5.26 -16.34
CA SER A 129 2.98 -5.13 -16.63
C SER A 129 3.79 -4.62 -15.44
N PHE A 130 3.22 -3.71 -14.63
CA PHE A 130 3.87 -3.25 -13.40
C PHE A 130 3.99 -4.40 -12.39
N VAL A 131 2.92 -5.18 -12.20
CA VAL A 131 2.92 -6.34 -11.30
C VAL A 131 3.96 -7.37 -11.74
N GLU A 132 4.07 -7.63 -13.05
CA GLU A 132 5.09 -8.53 -13.61
C GLU A 132 6.50 -8.03 -13.33
N ALA A 133 6.75 -6.74 -13.56
CA ALA A 133 8.05 -6.13 -13.27
C ALA A 133 8.40 -6.20 -11.78
N VAL A 134 7.42 -6.01 -10.89
CA VAL A 134 7.58 -6.19 -9.44
C VAL A 134 7.92 -7.64 -9.11
N MET A 135 7.16 -8.60 -9.64
CA MET A 135 7.40 -10.03 -9.41
C MET A 135 8.81 -10.43 -9.82
N ASP A 136 9.26 -9.99 -11.00
CA ASP A 136 10.60 -10.26 -11.51
C ASP A 136 11.69 -9.59 -10.66
N TYR A 137 11.52 -8.31 -10.31
CA TYR A 137 12.53 -7.54 -9.58
C TYR A 137 12.69 -8.01 -8.13
N TYR A 138 11.58 -8.30 -7.44
CA TYR A 138 11.59 -8.75 -6.05
C TYR A 138 11.67 -10.28 -5.93
N GLN A 139 11.61 -11.02 -7.04
CA GLN A 139 11.62 -12.49 -7.10
C GLN A 139 10.50 -13.11 -6.26
N VAL A 140 9.28 -12.57 -6.38
CA VAL A 140 8.09 -13.04 -5.68
C VAL A 140 7.09 -13.65 -6.66
N GLY A 141 6.45 -14.75 -6.25
CA GLY A 141 5.39 -15.39 -7.03
C GLY A 141 4.08 -14.60 -7.00
N ALA A 142 3.20 -14.86 -7.98
CA ALA A 142 1.89 -14.21 -8.06
C ALA A 142 1.06 -14.44 -6.79
N ASP A 143 1.00 -15.69 -6.31
CA ASP A 143 0.23 -16.03 -5.11
C ASP A 143 0.76 -15.32 -3.86
N GLN A 144 2.09 -15.21 -3.78
CA GLN A 144 2.76 -14.52 -2.69
C GLN A 144 2.44 -13.02 -2.69
N LEU A 145 2.50 -12.39 -3.86
CA LEU A 145 2.26 -10.96 -4.01
C LEU A 145 0.78 -10.58 -3.85
N LEU A 146 -0.13 -11.39 -4.40
CA LEU A 146 -1.55 -11.04 -4.50
C LEU A 146 -2.40 -11.54 -3.32
N TYR A 147 -2.00 -12.62 -2.67
CA TYR A 147 -2.85 -13.31 -1.69
C TYR A 147 -2.20 -13.59 -0.33
N SER A 148 -0.88 -13.41 -0.18
CA SER A 148 -0.19 -13.61 1.10
C SER A 148 -0.02 -12.29 1.85
N ASN A 149 0.20 -12.31 3.17
CA ASN A 149 0.41 -11.09 3.96
C ASN A 149 1.90 -10.85 4.25
N LEU A 150 2.63 -10.37 3.24
CA LEU A 150 4.07 -10.09 3.34
C LEU A 150 4.39 -8.97 4.32
N TYR A 151 3.47 -8.03 4.49
CA TYR A 151 3.60 -6.96 5.46
C TYR A 151 3.75 -7.50 6.89
N SER A 152 2.92 -8.48 7.27
CA SER A 152 2.97 -9.10 8.61
C SER A 152 4.28 -9.84 8.87
N GLU A 153 4.83 -10.50 7.85
CA GLU A 153 6.13 -11.18 7.94
C GLU A 153 7.26 -10.17 8.15
N ALA A 154 7.27 -9.08 7.35
CA ALA A 154 8.26 -8.02 7.47
C ALA A 154 8.19 -7.29 8.83
N GLN A 155 6.99 -7.02 9.36
CA GLN A 155 6.80 -6.41 10.67
C GLN A 155 7.23 -7.34 11.80
N ASN A 156 6.88 -8.62 11.76
CA ASN A 156 7.30 -9.60 12.75
C ASN A 156 8.82 -9.75 12.78
N GLN A 157 9.47 -9.79 11.61
CA GLN A 157 10.93 -9.79 11.52
C GLN A 157 11.54 -8.53 12.14
N ARG A 158 11.02 -7.34 11.82
CA ARG A 158 11.50 -6.08 12.41
C ARG A 158 11.30 -6.04 13.92
N ARG A 159 10.12 -6.44 14.43
CA ARG A 159 9.85 -6.54 15.87
C ARG A 159 10.83 -7.49 16.55
N HIS A 160 11.04 -8.69 16.02
CA HIS A 160 12.00 -9.64 16.56
C HIS A 160 13.44 -9.11 16.55
N GLN A 161 13.88 -8.44 15.48
CA GLN A 161 15.22 -7.85 15.42
C GLN A 161 15.37 -6.68 16.41
N ILE A 162 14.35 -5.81 16.53
CA ILE A 162 14.33 -4.74 17.54
C ILE A 162 14.36 -5.34 18.95
N PHE A 163 13.55 -6.35 19.27
CA PHE A 163 13.61 -7.01 20.57
C PHE A 163 14.98 -7.66 20.84
N LYS A 164 15.62 -8.27 19.83
CA LYS A 164 16.98 -8.84 19.99
C LYS A 164 18.05 -7.81 20.30
N VAL A 165 17.92 -6.56 19.83
CA VAL A 165 18.94 -5.51 20.04
C VAL A 165 18.58 -4.59 21.21
N VAL A 166 17.32 -4.18 21.32
CA VAL A 166 16.86 -3.24 22.34
C VAL A 166 16.76 -3.91 23.71
N PHE A 167 16.28 -5.15 23.80
CA PHE A 167 16.17 -5.86 25.09
C PHE A 167 17.52 -6.01 25.82
N PRO A 168 18.62 -6.45 25.17
CA PRO A 168 19.91 -6.50 25.86
C PRO A 168 20.45 -5.11 26.20
N VAL A 169 20.27 -4.09 25.34
CA VAL A 169 20.72 -2.71 25.65
C VAL A 169 19.98 -2.12 26.86
N LEU A 170 18.66 -2.30 26.92
CA LEU A 170 17.86 -1.87 28.08
C LEU A 170 18.22 -2.65 29.35
N ALA A 171 18.47 -3.97 29.24
CA ALA A 171 18.93 -4.78 30.37
C ALA A 171 20.30 -4.30 30.91
N PHE A 172 21.25 -3.96 30.02
CA PHE A 172 22.54 -3.38 30.40
C PHE A 172 22.40 -2.01 31.08
N LEU A 173 21.50 -1.14 30.59
CA LEU A 173 21.25 0.17 31.21
C LEU A 173 20.58 0.07 32.58
N PHE A 174 19.70 -0.92 32.80
CA PHE A 174 19.08 -1.15 34.12
C PHE A 174 20.02 -1.80 35.13
N VAL A 175 20.91 -2.70 34.71
CA VAL A 175 21.91 -3.33 35.61
C VAL A 175 22.99 -2.34 36.07
N GLY A 176 23.28 -1.29 35.29
CA GLY A 176 24.23 -0.23 35.67
C GLY A 176 23.65 0.91 36.52
N GLY A 177 22.32 0.94 36.75
CA GLY A 177 21.60 2.13 37.21
C GLY A 177 20.95 2.08 38.60
N VAL A 178 21.32 1.13 39.49
CA VAL A 178 20.84 1.13 40.88
C VAL A 178 21.96 0.74 41.85
N ALA A 179 22.63 1.75 42.43
CA ALA A 179 23.37 1.60 43.69
C ALA A 179 23.57 2.96 44.39
N ILE A 180 22.51 3.74 44.60
CA ILE A 180 22.51 4.76 45.66
C ILE A 180 21.21 4.64 46.44
N ALA A 181 21.22 3.77 47.45
CA ALA A 181 20.23 3.78 48.50
C ALA A 181 20.60 4.91 49.47
N VAL A 182 19.86 6.01 49.44
CA VAL A 182 19.90 7.00 50.53
C VAL A 182 18.88 6.55 51.57
N PRO A 183 19.28 6.04 52.76
CA PRO A 183 18.33 5.78 53.81
C PRO A 183 17.89 7.12 54.40
N VAL A 184 16.66 7.50 54.09
CA VAL A 184 15.97 8.63 54.71
C VAL A 184 15.71 8.28 56.18
N ALA A 185 16.56 8.78 57.06
CA ALA A 185 16.34 8.76 58.51
C ALA A 185 15.36 9.88 58.87
N ILE A 186 14.06 9.56 58.97
CA ILE A 186 13.08 10.45 59.60
C ILE A 186 13.25 10.27 61.11
N HIS A 187 13.94 11.22 61.75
CA HIS A 187 13.96 11.34 63.21
C HIS A 187 12.82 12.27 63.63
N LEU A 188 11.82 11.72 64.33
CA LEU A 188 10.77 12.51 64.98
C LEU A 188 11.37 13.33 66.13
N SER A 189 10.98 14.61 66.24
CA SER A 189 11.02 15.35 67.49
C SER A 189 9.80 16.26 67.60
N ASN A 190 8.94 15.96 68.57
CA ASN A 190 7.83 16.78 69.05
C ASN A 190 8.36 18.05 69.73
N GLY A 191 7.72 19.20 69.45
CA GLY A 191 7.89 20.44 70.21
C GLY A 191 6.68 21.35 70.01
N HIS A 192 5.85 21.45 71.05
CA HIS A 192 4.69 22.32 71.13
C HIS A 192 5.11 23.81 71.13
N ASN A 193 4.29 24.69 70.52
CA ASN A 193 3.74 25.94 71.09
C ASN A 193 3.09 26.81 69.99
N ASN A 194 1.92 27.36 70.30
CA ASN A 194 1.14 28.39 69.58
C ASN A 194 0.87 29.53 70.61
N PRO A 195 0.29 30.71 70.29
CA PRO A 195 0.08 31.42 69.01
C PRO A 195 0.47 32.93 69.08
N SER A 196 0.50 33.67 67.96
CA SER A 196 -0.08 35.05 67.83
C SER A 196 0.20 35.77 66.48
N SER A 197 -0.88 36.39 65.99
CA SER A 197 -1.02 37.65 65.23
C SER A 197 -0.56 37.82 63.77
N SER A 198 -1.55 38.33 63.00
CA SER A 198 -1.48 39.29 61.85
C SER A 198 -0.83 38.79 60.56
N SER A 199 -1.32 39.06 59.34
CA SER A 199 -2.43 39.87 58.83
C SER A 199 -2.41 39.71 57.29
N THR A 200 -3.58 39.78 56.64
CA THR A 200 -3.80 40.31 55.26
C THR A 200 -2.98 39.70 54.10
N SER A 201 -3.51 39.27 52.96
CA SER A 201 -4.73 39.65 52.25
C SER A 201 -4.97 38.64 51.13
N SER A 202 -6.24 38.27 50.97
CA SER A 202 -6.82 37.63 49.80
C SER A 202 -7.01 38.64 48.67
N ALA A 203 -6.77 38.23 47.42
CA ALA A 203 -7.62 38.64 46.30
C ALA A 203 -7.44 37.68 45.10
N SER A 204 -8.32 36.70 45.05
CA SER A 204 -8.85 36.10 43.84
C SER A 204 -9.66 37.12 43.03
N SER A 205 -9.58 37.07 41.70
CA SER A 205 -10.77 37.30 40.86
C SER A 205 -10.59 36.74 39.45
N SER A 206 -11.48 35.78 39.17
CA SER A 206 -11.87 35.24 37.89
C SER A 206 -12.67 36.28 37.06
N ILE A 207 -13.19 35.83 35.89
CA ILE A 207 -14.30 36.38 35.06
C ILE A 207 -13.80 37.21 33.85
N SER A 208 -14.24 37.04 32.60
CA SER A 208 -15.12 36.07 31.94
C SER A 208 -15.01 36.20 30.40
N SER A 209 -15.53 35.16 29.76
CA SER A 209 -15.93 34.96 28.36
C SER A 209 -16.75 36.06 27.65
N VAL A 210 -16.58 36.18 26.32
CA VAL A 210 -17.61 36.40 25.26
C VAL A 210 -16.94 36.14 23.89
N ILE A 211 -17.22 35.07 23.11
CA ILE A 211 -18.35 34.71 22.20
C ILE A 211 -18.63 35.70 21.05
N SER A 212 -18.72 35.13 19.83
CA SER A 212 -19.43 35.56 18.58
C SER A 212 -18.52 36.22 17.52
N SER A 213 -18.63 35.99 16.21
CA SER A 213 -19.43 35.10 15.35
C SER A 213 -19.01 35.32 13.88
N SER A 214 -19.28 34.34 13.03
CA SER A 214 -18.96 34.24 11.59
C SER A 214 -19.79 35.13 10.64
N SER A 215 -19.26 35.45 9.45
CA SER A 215 -19.93 35.58 8.11
C SER A 215 -18.98 36.30 7.11
N SER A 216 -18.46 35.68 6.05
CA SER A 216 -18.99 35.41 4.68
C SER A 216 -18.93 36.58 3.66
N SER A 217 -18.19 36.40 2.55
CA SER A 217 -18.45 36.86 1.14
C SER A 217 -17.14 36.81 0.31
N LEU A 218 -17.04 35.98 -0.74
CA LEU A 218 -17.30 36.20 -2.20
C LEU A 218 -16.30 37.11 -2.97
N GLN A 219 -15.47 36.48 -3.84
CA GLN A 219 -15.10 36.85 -5.24
C GLN A 219 -13.80 36.11 -5.62
N SER A 220 -13.69 35.19 -6.60
CA SER A 220 -14.03 35.13 -8.04
C SER A 220 -12.86 35.47 -9.00
N LYS A 221 -12.33 34.39 -9.60
CA LYS A 221 -11.85 34.17 -10.99
C LYS A 221 -10.49 34.66 -11.51
N SER A 222 -9.95 33.74 -12.34
CA SER A 222 -9.10 33.89 -13.54
C SER A 222 -7.61 33.58 -13.32
N ALA A 223 -6.87 32.79 -14.10
CA ALA A 223 -7.12 31.86 -15.21
C ALA A 223 -5.82 31.02 -15.38
N TYR A 224 -5.95 29.75 -15.78
CA TYR A 224 -4.81 28.88 -16.13
C TYR A 224 -4.37 29.10 -17.58
N PRO A 225 -3.08 29.14 -17.93
CA PRO A 225 -2.65 28.90 -19.30
C PRO A 225 -2.56 27.40 -19.60
N ILE A 226 -3.40 26.98 -20.57
CA ILE A 226 -3.33 25.69 -21.25
C ILE A 226 -2.17 25.72 -22.26
N ARG A 227 -1.36 24.67 -22.22
CA ARG A 227 -0.29 24.32 -23.16
C ARG A 227 -0.93 23.83 -24.47
N SER A 228 -0.70 24.52 -25.60
CA SER A 228 -1.17 24.06 -26.92
C SER A 228 -0.23 22.99 -27.48
N TYR A 229 -0.85 22.02 -28.15
CA TYR A 229 -0.23 20.94 -28.89
C TYR A 229 0.11 21.38 -30.32
N PHE A 230 1.25 20.89 -30.82
CA PHE A 230 1.43 20.23 -32.13
C PHE A 230 0.73 20.86 -33.36
N GLU A 231 1.52 21.46 -34.25
CA GLU A 231 1.15 21.59 -35.67
C GLU A 231 1.69 20.39 -36.48
N PRO A 232 0.99 19.96 -37.55
CA PRO A 232 1.44 18.90 -38.44
C PRO A 232 2.45 19.39 -39.49
N ASN A 233 3.38 18.49 -39.85
CA ASN A 233 4.31 18.63 -40.97
C ASN A 233 3.59 18.93 -42.30
N LYS A 234 4.24 19.76 -43.12
CA LYS A 234 4.09 19.80 -44.58
C LYS A 234 5.45 19.55 -45.20
#